data_AF-A0A920RCX4-F1
#
_entry.id   AF-A0A920RCX4-F1
#
_cell.length_a   1.000
_cell.length_b   1.000
_cell.length_c   1.000
_cell.angle_alpha   90.00
_cell.angle_beta   90.00
_cell.angle_gamma   90.00
#
_symmetry.space_group_name_H-M   'P 1'
#
loop_
_entity.id
_entity.type
_entity.pdbx_description
1 polymer ?
#
loop_
_entity_poly.entity_id
_entity_poly.type
_entity_poly.pdbx_seq_one_letter_code
_entity_poly.pdbx_strand_id
1 'polypeptide(L)' 'MFGGLSREVQDQLAAQVPFPRRLGHPSEFAALVEHIIDNELLNGEVIRLDGAIRMQPR' A
#
# COMPACT_ATOMS: atom_id res chain seq x y z
N MET A 1 -10.86 1.71 0.33
CA MET A 1 -9.90 2.12 1.38
C MET A 1 -9.79 3.64 1.54
N PHE A 2 -9.71 4.46 0.48
CA PHE A 2 -9.54 5.93 0.60
C PHE A 2 -10.71 6.78 0.05
N GLY A 3 -11.77 6.17 -0.47
CA GLY A 3 -12.87 6.87 -1.13
C GLY A 3 -13.68 7.83 -0.25
N GLY A 4 -13.48 7.82 1.07
CA GLY A 4 -14.11 8.75 2.01
C GLY A 4 -13.28 10.00 2.34
N LEU A 5 -12.04 10.10 1.85
CA LEU A 5 -11.17 11.26 2.09
C LEU A 5 -11.38 12.33 1.03
N SER A 6 -11.18 13.60 1.38
CA SER A 6 -11.15 14.68 0.39
C SER A 6 -10.04 14.44 -0.63
N ARG A 7 -10.22 14.94 -1.86
CA ARG A 7 -9.20 14.79 -2.92
C ARG A 7 -7.85 15.38 -2.50
N GLU A 8 -7.86 16.54 -1.86
CA GLU A 8 -6.65 17.19 -1.36
C GLU A 8 -5.87 16.29 -0.39
N VAL A 9 -6.56 15.60 0.53
CA VAL A 9 -5.91 14.66 1.46
C VAL A 9 -5.37 13.44 0.72
N GLN A 10 -6.09 12.93 -0.29
CA GLN A 10 -5.61 11.82 -1.11
C GLN A 10 -4.34 12.19 -1.89
N ASP A 11 -4.30 13.39 -2.47
CA ASP A 11 -3.15 13.89 -3.24
C ASP A 11 -1.94 14.13 -2.34
N GLN A 12 -2.15 14.70 -1.14
CA GLN A 12 -1.08 14.88 -0.14
C GLN A 12 -0.51 13.54 0.35
N LEU A 13 -1.33 12.51 0.50
CA LEU A 13 -0.87 11.17 0.86
C LEU A 13 -0.10 10.52 -0.30
N ALA A 14 -0.61 10.63 -1.52
CA ALA A 14 0.05 10.12 -2.72
C ALA A 14 1.45 10.71 -2.92
N ALA A 15 1.62 12.01 -2.65
CA ALA A 15 2.90 12.71 -2.78
C ALA A 15 3.97 12.25 -1.77
N GLN A 16 3.57 11.65 -0.65
CA GLN A 16 4.50 11.15 0.37
C GLN A 16 5.06 9.76 0.02
N VAL A 17 4.45 9.04 -0.92
CA VAL A 17 4.94 7.72 -1.35
C VAL A 17 6.18 7.90 -2.22
N PRO A 18 7.34 7.34 -1.84
CA PRO A 18 8.57 7.46 -2.65
C PRO A 18 8.41 6.98 -4.09
N PHE A 19 7.97 5.73 -4.29
CA PHE A 19 7.68 5.15 -5.60
C PHE A 19 6.83 3.87 -5.47
N PRO A 20 5.81 3.66 -6.33
CA PRO A 20 5.28 4.62 -7.30
C PRO A 20 4.55 5.79 -6.60
N ARG A 21 4.68 7.02 -7.12
CA ARG A 21 4.12 8.24 -6.51
C ARG A 21 2.61 8.37 -6.70
N ARG A 22 1.85 7.44 -6.11
CA ARG A 22 0.39 7.37 -6.13
C ARG A 22 -0.12 6.52 -4.96
N LEU A 23 -1.43 6.55 -4.73
CA LEU A 23 -2.07 5.57 -3.87
C LEU A 23 -2.08 4.19 -4.53
N GLY A 24 -2.04 3.15 -3.71
CA GLY A 24 -2.16 1.77 -4.17
C GLY A 24 -3.55 1.48 -4.76
N HIS A 25 -3.58 0.67 -5.80
CA HIS A 25 -4.81 0.12 -6.35
C HIS A 25 -5.19 -1.16 -5.60
N PRO A 26 -6.49 -1.44 -5.40
CA PRO A 26 -6.93 -2.68 -4.74
C PRO A 26 -6.40 -3.96 -5.38
N SER A 27 -6.20 -3.96 -6.70
CA SER A 27 -5.65 -5.09 -7.45
C SER A 27 -4.19 -5.41 -7.08
N GLU A 28 -3.40 -4.44 -6.64
CA GLU A 28 -2.01 -4.65 -6.21
C GLU A 28 -1.95 -5.39 -4.87
N PHE A 29 -2.91 -5.10 -3.99
CA PHE A 29 -3.09 -5.85 -2.74
C PHE A 29 -3.56 -7.28 -3.04
N ALA A 30 -4.53 -7.45 -3.94
CA ALA A 30 -5.00 -8.78 -4.35
C ALA A 30 -3.87 -9.64 -4.94
N ALA A 31 -3.01 -9.06 -5.77
CA ALA A 31 -1.85 -9.75 -6.32
C ALA A 31 -0.88 -10.23 -5.22
N LEU A 32 -0.65 -9.43 -4.16
CA LEU A 32 0.16 -9.88 -3.03
C LEU A 32 -0.50 -11.05 -2.28
N VAL A 33 -1.83 -11.02 -2.12
CA VAL A 33 -2.57 -12.14 -1.51
C VAL A 33 -2.40 -13.42 -2.32
N GLU A 34 -2.52 -13.35 -3.65
CA GLU A 34 -2.27 -14.50 -4.54
C GLU A 34 -0.84 -15.05 -4.36
N HIS A 35 0.18 -14.17 -4.36
CA HIS A 35 1.56 -14.60 -4.11
C HIS A 35 1.77 -15.28 -2.75
N ILE A 36 1.03 -14.87 -1.72
CA ILE A 36 1.10 -15.49 -0.38
C ILE A 36 0.47 -16.88 -0.41
N ILE A 37 -0.70 -17.03 -1.03
CA ILE A 37 -1.42 -18.30 -1.08
C ILE A 37 -0.66 -19.35 -1.91
N ASP A 38 0.04 -18.91 -2.96
CA ASP A 38 0.77 -19.80 -3.87
C ASP A 38 2.15 -20.25 -3.34
N ASN A 39 2.68 -19.67 -2.26
CA ASN A 39 4.02 -19.95 -1.76
C ASN A 39 4.00 -20.47 -0.31
N GLU A 40 4.06 -21.79 -0.16
CA GLU A 40 3.98 -22.50 1.12
C GLU A 40 5.07 -22.10 2.14
N LEU A 41 6.19 -21.51 1.69
CA LEU A 41 7.27 -21.07 2.58
C LEU A 41 7.05 -19.68 3.17
N LEU A 42 6.09 -18.89 2.68
CA LEU A 42 5.71 -17.62 3.30
C LEU A 42 4.89 -17.89 4.57
N ASN A 43 5.55 -17.79 5.73
CA ASN A 43 4.93 -18.11 7.01
C ASN A 43 5.47 -17.22 8.13
N GLY A 44 4.58 -16.79 9.04
CA GLY A 44 4.97 -16.03 10.24
C GLY A 44 5.59 -14.65 9.98
N GLU A 45 5.31 -14.03 8.83
CA GLU A 45 5.94 -12.77 8.38
C GLU A 45 4.91 -11.66 8.14
N VAL A 46 5.38 -10.42 8.17
CA VAL A 46 4.61 -9.21 7.86
C VAL A 46 5.23 -8.49 6.66
N ILE A 47 4.49 -8.46 5.54
CA ILE A 47 4.91 -7.76 4.33
C ILE A 47 4.26 -6.39 4.27
N ARG A 48 5.07 -5.33 4.23
CA ARG A 48 4.58 -3.98 3.94
C ARG A 48 4.40 -3.80 2.43
N LEU A 49 3.19 -3.43 2.02
CA LEU A 49 2.87 -3.05 0.64
C LEU A 49 2.50 -1.56 0.59
N ASP A 50 3.51 -0.70 0.56
CA ASP A 50 3.32 0.72 0.88
C ASP A 50 4.16 1.70 0.05
N GLY A 51 4.82 1.23 -1.01
CA GLY A 51 5.69 2.08 -1.85
C GLY A 51 6.85 2.74 -1.09
N ALA A 52 7.29 2.13 0.02
CA ALA A 52 8.33 2.59 0.93
C ALA A 52 7.99 3.83 1.77
N ILE A 53 6.71 4.23 1.84
CA ILE A 53 6.30 5.36 2.67
C ILE A 53 6.60 5.12 4.17
N ARG A 54 6.95 6.18 4.88
CA ARG A 54 7.02 6.23 6.35
C ARG A 54 6.13 7.37 6.81
N MET A 55 5.07 7.05 7.54
CA MET A 55 4.10 8.04 8.02
C MET A 55 4.79 8.94 9.05
N GLN A 56 4.79 10.24 8.78
CA GLN A 56 5.33 11.23 9.71
C GLN A 56 4.35 11.49 10.85
N PRO A 57 4.84 11.86 12.06
CA PRO A 57 3.99 12.36 13.13
C PRO A 57 3.18 13.57 12.66
N ARG A 58 1.98 13.75 13.20
CA ARG A 58 1.15 14.94 13.01
C ARG A 58 1.07 15.72 14.31
#